data_AF-A0A8S3WMQ3-F1
#
_entry.id   AF-A0A8S3WMQ3-F1
#
_cell.length_a   1.000
_cell.length_b   1.000
_cell.length_c   1.000
_cell.angle_alpha   90.00
_cell.angle_beta   90.00
_cell.angle_gamma   90.00
#
_symmetry.space_group_name_H-M   'P 1'
#
loop_
_entity.id
_entity.type
_entity.pdbx_description
1 polymer ?
#
loop_
_entity_poly.entity_id
_entity_poly.type
_entity_poly.pdbx_seq_one_letter_code
_entity_poly.pdbx_strand_id
1 'polypeptide(L)'
;MDDYLQSFHSITEAQQTVKAVDHVHKQAGCVRSGGTPNEEKTIEEITTEHKQNDATVRLGGKETEKTLGLLWHVQSDHIGFNTNNMKMPIDVKEKQRLPTKREMLSIIMALFDPLGLISPVTTPAKRIFQDTWRYKAEWDDPLPIELKEKWEDWITLLHALEQLRIPRCYD
;
A
#
# COMPACT_ATOMS: atom_id res chain seq x y z
N MET A 1 2.75 -10.61 -10.02
CA MET A 1 1.88 -9.69 -9.27
C MET A 1 0.51 -10.23 -9.53
N ASP A 2 -0.16 -10.65 -8.46
CA ASP A 2 -1.27 -11.59 -8.57
C ASP A 2 -2.62 -10.91 -8.27
N ASP A 3 -2.57 -9.62 -7.91
CA ASP A 3 -3.71 -8.75 -7.68
C ASP A 3 -4.12 -8.06 -8.99
N TYR A 4 -5.42 -8.10 -9.32
CA TYR A 4 -6.02 -7.34 -10.41
C TYR A 4 -6.96 -6.28 -9.82
N LEU A 5 -6.62 -5.01 -10.03
CA LEU A 5 -7.38 -3.86 -9.55
C LEU A 5 -7.83 -3.00 -10.73
N GLN A 6 -9.13 -2.94 -10.97
CA GLN A 6 -9.70 -2.10 -12.04
C GLN A 6 -10.98 -1.41 -11.54
N SER A 7 -11.22 -0.21 -12.03
CA SER A 7 -12.46 0.55 -11.86
C SER A 7 -13.27 0.49 -13.14
N PHE A 8 -14.59 0.58 -13.01
CA PHE A 8 -15.53 0.47 -14.13
C PHE A 8 -16.59 1.56 -13.99
N HIS A 9 -17.13 2.03 -15.12
CA HIS A 9 -18.17 3.06 -15.12
C HIS A 9 -19.57 2.46 -14.88
N SER A 10 -19.70 1.13 -14.91
CA SER A 10 -20.94 0.42 -14.60
C SER A 10 -20.69 -0.94 -13.96
N ILE A 11 -21.65 -1.39 -13.16
CA ILE A 11 -21.66 -2.74 -12.57
C ILE A 11 -21.64 -3.80 -13.68
N THR A 12 -22.42 -3.60 -14.74
CA THR A 12 -22.50 -4.54 -15.87
C THR A 12 -21.16 -4.77 -16.55
N GLU A 13 -20.41 -3.68 -16.79
CA GLU A 13 -19.07 -3.77 -17.40
C GLU A 13 -18.08 -4.50 -16.48
N ALA A 14 -18.13 -4.20 -15.17
CA ALA A 14 -17.32 -4.90 -14.18
C ALA A 14 -17.60 -6.42 -14.19
N GLN A 15 -18.87 -6.80 -14.22
CA GLN A 15 -19.30 -8.20 -14.26
C GLN A 15 -18.84 -8.92 -15.54
N GLN A 16 -18.99 -8.28 -16.71
CA GLN A 16 -18.54 -8.84 -17.98
C GLN A 16 -17.03 -9.05 -17.99
N THR A 17 -16.27 -8.09 -17.47
CA THR A 17 -14.82 -8.18 -17.38
C THR A 17 -14.38 -9.30 -16.44
N VAL A 18 -14.99 -9.42 -15.26
CA VAL A 18 -14.70 -10.52 -14.33
C VAL A 18 -14.94 -11.89 -14.98
N LYS A 19 -16.06 -12.06 -15.69
CA LYS A 19 -16.38 -13.32 -16.41
C LYS A 19 -15.37 -13.62 -17.51
N ALA A 20 -14.96 -12.61 -18.28
CA ALA A 20 -13.95 -12.77 -19.33
C ALA A 20 -12.59 -13.16 -18.73
N VAL A 21 -12.17 -12.50 -17.64
CA VAL A 21 -10.92 -12.79 -16.93
C VAL A 21 -10.94 -14.22 -16.34
N ASP A 22 -12.03 -14.63 -15.71
CA ASP A 22 -12.16 -15.99 -15.15
C ASP A 22 -12.16 -17.06 -16.27
N HIS A 23 -12.74 -16.77 -17.44
CA HIS A 23 -12.69 -17.66 -18.60
C HIS A 23 -11.26 -17.88 -19.12
N VAL A 24 -10.51 -16.79 -19.32
CA VAL A 24 -9.12 -16.86 -19.81
C VAL A 24 -8.21 -17.57 -18.81
N HIS A 25 -8.31 -17.26 -17.51
CA HIS A 25 -7.49 -17.92 -16.49
C HIS A 25 -7.79 -19.42 -16.39
N LYS A 26 -9.06 -19.84 -16.48
CA LYS A 26 -9.43 -21.26 -16.48
C LYS A 26 -8.78 -22.03 -17.64
N GLN A 27 -8.67 -21.44 -18.82
CA GLN A 27 -7.98 -22.06 -19.96
C GLN A 27 -6.49 -22.28 -19.71
N ALA A 28 -5.87 -21.42 -18.89
CA ALA A 28 -4.48 -21.54 -18.46
C ALA A 28 -4.30 -22.44 -17.21
N GLY A 29 -5.37 -23.05 -16.67
CA GLY A 29 -5.32 -23.84 -15.45
C GLY A 29 -5.23 -23.00 -14.16
N CYS A 30 -5.43 -21.68 -14.25
CA CYS A 30 -5.44 -20.78 -13.10
C CYS A 30 -6.88 -20.54 -12.63
N VAL A 31 -7.13 -20.65 -11.33
CA VAL A 31 -8.44 -20.38 -10.71
C VAL A 31 -8.29 -19.22 -9.74
N ARG A 32 -9.17 -18.23 -9.86
CA ARG A 32 -9.16 -17.06 -8.98
C ARG A 32 -9.73 -17.43 -7.61
N SER A 33 -9.09 -16.96 -6.54
CA SER A 33 -9.48 -17.26 -5.15
C SER A 33 -10.67 -16.45 -4.64
N GLY A 34 -11.15 -15.47 -5.40
CA GLY A 34 -12.23 -14.55 -5.02
C GLY A 34 -11.95 -13.12 -5.47
N GLY A 35 -12.81 -12.18 -5.05
CA GLY A 35 -12.62 -10.75 -5.31
C GLY A 35 -13.44 -9.90 -4.35
N THR A 36 -12.98 -8.68 -4.11
CA THR A 36 -13.62 -7.72 -3.22
C THR A 36 -14.15 -6.54 -4.04
N PRO A 37 -15.47 -6.43 -4.24
CA PRO A 37 -16.12 -5.23 -4.76
C PRO A 37 -16.29 -4.17 -3.66
N ASN A 38 -16.34 -2.90 -4.04
CA ASN A 38 -16.81 -1.81 -3.17
C ASN A 38 -18.34 -1.73 -3.08
N GLU A 39 -19.08 -2.22 -4.07
CA GLU A 39 -20.55 -2.22 -4.08
C GLU A 39 -21.17 -3.60 -3.75
N GLU A 40 -22.10 -3.62 -2.79
CA GLU A 40 -22.80 -4.82 -2.30
C GLU A 40 -23.54 -5.60 -3.39
N LYS A 41 -24.18 -4.92 -4.35
CA LYS A 41 -24.90 -5.58 -5.46
C LYS A 41 -23.98 -6.45 -6.34
N THR A 42 -22.72 -6.05 -6.46
CA THR A 42 -21.70 -6.80 -7.21
C THR A 42 -21.21 -8.03 -6.41
N ILE A 43 -21.26 -7.96 -5.07
CA ILE A 43 -20.85 -9.05 -4.16
C ILE A 43 -21.78 -10.26 -4.34
N GLU A 44 -23.09 -10.06 -4.30
CA GLU A 44 -24.05 -11.17 -4.29
C GLU A 44 -23.92 -12.08 -5.53
N GLU A 45 -23.73 -11.51 -6.72
CA GLU A 45 -23.62 -12.30 -7.96
C GLU A 45 -22.23 -12.94 -8.16
N ILE A 46 -21.13 -12.22 -7.88
CA ILE A 46 -19.76 -12.78 -7.98
C ILE A 46 -19.57 -13.93 -6.98
N THR A 47 -20.16 -13.81 -5.79
CA THR A 47 -20.07 -14.84 -4.75
C THR A 47 -20.93 -16.05 -5.07
N THR A 48 -22.01 -15.90 -5.84
CA THR A 48 -22.94 -17.01 -6.13
C THR A 48 -22.34 -18.03 -7.11
N GLU A 49 -21.49 -17.61 -8.05
CA GLU A 49 -20.80 -18.53 -8.99
C GLU A 49 -19.65 -19.32 -8.33
N HIS A 50 -19.10 -18.86 -7.20
CA HIS A 50 -17.96 -19.51 -6.51
C HIS A 50 -18.34 -20.38 -5.29
N LYS A 51 -19.63 -20.45 -4.92
CA LYS A 51 -20.12 -21.19 -3.72
C LYS A 51 -19.99 -22.72 -3.77
N GLN A 52 -19.54 -23.32 -4.88
CA GLN A 52 -19.54 -24.79 -5.01
C GLN A 52 -18.24 -25.50 -4.63
N ASN A 53 -17.14 -24.80 -4.34
CA ASN A 53 -15.92 -25.43 -3.86
C ASN A 53 -15.52 -24.89 -2.48
N ASP A 54 -15.56 -25.79 -1.51
CA ASP A 54 -15.18 -25.61 -0.12
C ASP A 54 -13.79 -24.97 -0.01
N ALA A 55 -13.66 -23.95 0.86
CA ALA A 55 -12.51 -23.04 1.05
C ALA A 55 -12.43 -21.74 0.22
N THR A 56 -13.55 -21.19 -0.28
CA THR A 56 -13.56 -19.77 -0.73
C THR A 56 -13.32 -18.83 0.45
N VAL A 57 -12.14 -18.23 0.51
CA VAL A 57 -11.83 -17.11 1.41
C VAL A 57 -12.78 -15.97 1.05
N ARG A 58 -13.68 -15.61 1.97
CA ARG A 58 -14.40 -14.33 1.89
C ARG A 58 -13.38 -13.21 2.06
N LEU A 59 -12.92 -12.66 0.94
CA LEU A 59 -12.31 -11.34 0.87
C LEU A 59 -13.48 -10.35 0.75
N GLY A 60 -13.66 -9.50 1.75
CA GLY A 60 -14.89 -8.72 1.91
C GLY A 60 -15.61 -9.00 3.23
N GLY A 61 -15.73 -7.94 4.03
CA GLY A 61 -16.25 -7.95 5.40
C GLY A 61 -15.41 -7.12 6.37
N LYS A 62 -14.21 -6.70 5.97
CA LYS A 62 -13.37 -5.75 6.70
C LYS A 62 -13.54 -4.35 6.13
N GLU A 63 -13.52 -3.34 7.00
CA GLU A 63 -13.49 -1.92 6.63
C GLU A 63 -12.28 -1.58 5.72
N THR A 64 -11.21 -2.39 5.82
CA THR A 64 -9.97 -2.22 5.06
C THR A 64 -9.42 -3.55 4.55
N GLU A 65 -9.04 -3.60 3.27
CA GLU A 65 -8.36 -4.72 2.62
C GLU A 65 -6.96 -4.30 2.16
N LYS A 66 -6.08 -5.27 1.89
CA LYS A 66 -4.77 -4.98 1.27
C LYS A 66 -4.87 -5.20 -0.25
N THR A 67 -4.39 -4.25 -1.05
CA THR A 67 -4.28 -4.39 -2.50
C THR A 67 -3.01 -3.74 -2.98
N LEU A 68 -2.21 -4.42 -3.82
CA LEU A 68 -0.93 -3.88 -4.31
C LEU A 68 -0.02 -3.38 -3.18
N GLY A 69 -0.04 -4.04 -2.01
CA GLY A 69 0.72 -3.61 -0.83
C GLY A 69 0.21 -2.33 -0.13
N LEU A 70 -0.87 -1.72 -0.62
CA LEU A 70 -1.55 -0.56 -0.06
C LEU A 70 -2.76 -0.98 0.77
N LEU A 71 -3.33 -0.04 1.55
CA LEU A 71 -4.60 -0.22 2.24
C LEU A 71 -5.73 0.28 1.34
N TRP A 72 -6.76 -0.51 1.16
CA TRP A 72 -7.98 -0.10 0.48
C TRP A 72 -9.14 -0.04 1.47
N HIS A 73 -9.65 1.15 1.70
CA HIS A 73 -10.86 1.40 2.46
C HIS A 73 -12.06 1.13 1.56
N VAL A 74 -12.60 -0.08 1.64
CA VAL A 74 -13.56 -0.61 0.67
C VAL A 74 -14.84 0.23 0.60
N GLN A 75 -15.38 0.63 1.76
CA GLN A 75 -16.65 1.37 1.83
C GLN A 75 -16.56 2.79 1.31
N SER A 76 -15.47 3.50 1.62
CA SER A 76 -15.26 4.87 1.15
C SER A 76 -14.61 4.92 -0.24
N ASP A 77 -14.14 3.80 -0.75
CA ASP A 77 -13.34 3.66 -1.98
C ASP A 77 -12.07 4.53 -2.03
N HIS A 78 -11.32 4.54 -0.92
CA HIS A 78 -10.05 5.27 -0.82
C HIS A 78 -8.86 4.32 -0.64
N ILE A 79 -7.75 4.67 -1.28
CA ILE A 79 -6.42 4.14 -0.99
C ILE A 79 -5.85 4.87 0.22
N GLY A 80 -5.29 4.10 1.15
CA GLY A 80 -4.49 4.54 2.29
C GLY A 80 -3.15 3.80 2.33
N PHE A 81 -2.30 4.21 3.27
CA PHE A 81 -0.94 3.70 3.40
C PHE A 81 -0.72 3.11 4.79
N ASN A 82 -0.09 1.95 4.86
CA ASN A 82 0.20 1.29 6.13
C ASN A 82 1.60 1.63 6.62
N THR A 83 1.71 2.53 7.58
CA THR A 83 2.97 2.86 8.26
C THR A 83 3.31 1.89 9.40
N ASN A 84 2.36 1.09 9.89
CA ASN A 84 2.57 0.15 11.00
C ASN A 84 3.56 -0.98 10.66
N ASN A 85 3.75 -1.28 9.39
CA ASN A 85 4.76 -2.26 8.95
C ASN A 85 6.20 -1.71 9.03
N MET A 86 6.36 -0.39 9.20
CA MET A 86 7.67 0.21 9.40
C MET A 86 8.13 -0.15 10.82
N LYS A 87 9.10 -1.06 10.92
CA LYS A 87 9.77 -1.40 12.19
C LYS A 87 10.66 -0.25 12.66
N MET A 88 10.07 0.91 12.91
CA MET A 88 10.75 2.09 13.39
C MET A 88 10.90 2.00 14.91
N PRO A 89 12.13 2.06 15.45
CA PRO A 89 12.35 2.14 16.89
C PRO A 89 11.58 3.31 17.52
N ILE A 90 11.04 3.11 18.73
CA ILE A 90 10.19 4.10 19.41
C ILE A 90 10.95 5.40 19.66
N ASP A 91 12.21 5.30 20.08
CA ASP A 91 13.12 6.44 20.30
C ASP A 91 13.42 7.24 19.01
N VAL A 92 13.43 6.59 17.84
CA VAL A 92 13.50 7.26 16.54
C VAL A 92 12.18 7.91 16.17
N LYS A 93 11.05 7.21 16.39
CA LYS A 93 9.69 7.72 16.10
C LYS A 93 9.38 8.99 16.90
N GLU A 94 9.77 8.99 18.18
CA GLU A 94 9.59 10.11 19.12
C GLU A 94 10.70 11.17 19.03
N LYS A 95 11.58 11.07 18.03
CA LYS A 95 12.68 12.03 17.78
C LYS A 95 13.65 12.16 18.95
N GLN A 96 13.77 11.15 19.80
CA GLN A 96 14.71 11.11 20.93
C GLN A 96 16.14 10.82 20.47
N ARG A 97 16.31 10.08 19.37
CA ARG A 97 17.61 9.88 18.70
C ARG A 97 17.47 9.87 17.18
N LEU A 98 18.60 10.09 16.51
CA LEU A 98 18.71 9.83 15.07
C LEU A 98 18.83 8.32 14.81
N PRO A 99 18.21 7.82 13.73
CA PRO A 99 18.38 6.43 13.31
C PRO A 99 19.80 6.21 12.78
N THR A 100 20.24 4.96 12.72
CA THR A 100 21.40 4.59 11.90
C THR A 100 21.06 4.68 10.42
N LYS A 101 22.07 4.78 9.56
CA LYS A 101 21.87 4.72 8.10
C LYS A 101 21.11 3.45 7.67
N ARG A 102 21.37 2.30 8.31
CA ARG A 102 20.66 1.04 8.06
C ARG A 102 19.20 1.11 8.50
N GLU A 103 18.92 1.62 9.70
CA GLU A 103 17.55 1.80 10.19
C GLU A 103 16.77 2.73 9.27
N MET A 104 17.37 3.87 8.89
CA MET A 104 16.79 4.85 7.99
C MET A 104 16.38 4.20 6.66
N LEU A 105 17.28 3.43 6.03
CA LEU A 105 16.97 2.73 4.78
C LEU A 105 15.83 1.73 4.96
N SER A 106 15.85 0.93 6.03
CA SER A 106 14.78 -0.03 6.32
C SER A 106 13.42 0.65 6.48
N ILE A 107 13.40 1.82 7.13
CA ILE A 107 12.19 2.64 7.30
C ILE A 107 11.72 3.14 5.92
N ILE A 108 12.60 3.73 5.10
CA ILE A 108 12.23 4.23 3.77
C ILE A 108 11.72 3.12 2.85
N MET A 109 12.35 1.94 2.86
CA MET A 109 11.98 0.82 1.98
C MET A 109 10.67 0.15 2.37
N ALA A 110 10.21 0.33 3.61
CA ALA A 110 8.90 -0.15 4.02
C ALA A 110 7.75 0.70 3.45
N LEU A 111 8.02 1.91 2.93
CA LEU A 111 7.03 2.70 2.20
C LEU A 111 6.93 2.22 0.76
N PHE A 112 5.88 1.45 0.49
CA PHE A 112 5.56 0.98 -0.86
C PHE A 112 4.67 2.01 -1.58
N ASP A 113 5.11 2.48 -2.74
CA ASP A 113 4.37 3.43 -3.58
C ASP A 113 4.45 3.04 -5.07
N PRO A 114 3.75 1.95 -5.47
CA PRO A 114 3.81 1.45 -6.83
C PRO A 114 3.20 2.40 -7.86
N LEU A 115 2.30 3.29 -7.41
CA LEU A 115 1.54 4.21 -8.25
C LEU A 115 2.11 5.65 -8.22
N GLY A 116 3.16 5.91 -7.42
CA GLY A 116 3.77 7.23 -7.30
C GLY A 116 2.94 8.28 -6.55
N LEU A 117 1.88 7.85 -5.85
CA LEU A 117 0.89 8.71 -5.20
C LEU A 117 1.46 9.50 -4.02
N ILE A 118 2.49 8.98 -3.39
CA ILE A 118 3.15 9.57 -2.22
C ILE A 118 4.59 9.94 -2.54
N SER A 119 4.87 10.25 -3.81
CA SER A 119 6.15 10.80 -4.26
C SER A 119 6.63 12.00 -3.40
N PRO A 120 5.76 12.93 -2.94
CA PRO A 120 6.17 13.99 -2.01
C PRO A 120 6.68 13.50 -0.65
N VAL A 121 6.34 12.28 -0.22
CA VAL A 121 6.83 11.65 1.01
C VAL A 121 8.06 10.78 0.73
N THR A 122 8.05 9.99 -0.35
CA THR A 122 9.14 9.05 -0.64
C THR A 122 10.38 9.73 -1.21
N THR A 123 10.22 10.81 -1.99
CA THR A 123 11.35 11.50 -2.64
C THR A 123 12.25 12.23 -1.65
N PRO A 124 11.74 13.03 -0.68
CA PRO A 124 12.58 13.64 0.33
C PRO A 124 13.34 12.61 1.17
N ALA A 125 12.69 11.50 1.53
CA ALA A 125 13.34 10.40 2.26
C ALA A 125 14.56 9.86 1.52
N LYS A 126 14.39 9.55 0.22
CA LYS A 126 15.48 9.07 -0.65
C LYS A 126 16.58 10.12 -0.81
N ARG A 127 16.24 11.41 -0.87
CA ARG A 127 17.22 12.50 -0.91
C ARG A 127 18.04 12.58 0.38
N ILE A 128 17.41 12.49 1.55
CA ILE A 128 18.14 12.47 2.83
C ILE A 128 19.07 11.26 2.88
N PHE A 129 18.61 10.08 2.41
CA PHE A 129 19.43 8.88 2.35
C PHE A 129 20.62 9.08 1.41
N GLN A 130 20.42 9.71 0.25
CA GLN A 130 21.49 10.08 -0.67
C GLN A 130 22.51 11.04 -0.03
N ASP A 131 22.05 12.01 0.78
CA ASP A 131 22.94 12.93 1.48
C ASP A 131 23.87 12.19 2.47
N THR A 132 23.43 11.09 3.11
CA THR A 132 24.28 10.30 4.02
C THR A 132 25.59 9.84 3.39
N TRP A 133 25.60 9.58 2.07
CA TRP A 133 26.79 9.19 1.33
C TRP A 133 27.79 10.34 1.20
N ARG A 134 27.30 11.58 1.09
CA ARG A 134 28.14 12.78 1.00
C ARG A 134 28.87 13.05 2.32
N TYR A 135 28.22 12.72 3.43
CA TYR A 135 28.78 12.81 4.77
C TYR A 135 29.58 11.55 5.17
N LYS A 136 29.72 10.56 4.28
CA LYS A 136 30.45 9.31 4.52
C LYS A 136 30.00 8.56 5.79
N ALA A 137 28.70 8.59 6.09
CA ALA A 137 28.14 7.82 7.20
C ALA A 137 28.16 6.31 6.85
N GLU A 138 28.65 5.49 7.79
CA GLU A 138 28.61 4.04 7.68
C GLU A 138 27.23 3.48 8.03
N TRP A 139 27.01 2.18 7.81
CA TRP A 139 25.69 1.57 7.96
C TRP A 139 25.15 1.62 9.39
N ASP A 140 26.01 1.43 10.38
CA ASP A 140 25.68 1.37 11.80
C ASP A 140 25.89 2.71 12.52
N ASP A 141 26.32 3.74 11.79
CA ASP A 141 26.46 5.09 12.33
C ASP A 141 25.11 5.80 12.39
N PRO A 142 24.84 6.60 13.43
CA PRO A 142 23.69 7.50 13.43
C PRO A 142 23.77 8.49 12.27
N LEU A 143 22.62 9.01 11.83
CA LEU A 143 22.60 10.05 10.80
C LEU A 143 23.47 11.26 11.22
N PRO A 144 24.19 11.88 10.27
CA PRO A 144 24.89 13.14 10.49
C PRO A 144 23.94 14.21 11.06
N ILE A 145 24.46 15.03 11.97
CA ILE A 145 23.65 16.04 12.68
C ILE A 145 23.07 17.09 11.71
N GLU A 146 23.75 17.33 10.58
CA GLU A 146 23.33 18.22 9.50
C GLU A 146 22.05 17.74 8.80
N LEU A 147 21.72 16.45 8.93
CA LEU A 147 20.51 15.85 8.36
C LEU A 147 19.36 15.75 9.37
N LYS A 148 19.58 16.13 10.64
CA LYS A 148 18.60 16.00 11.72
C LYS A 148 17.28 16.68 11.39
N GLU A 149 17.31 17.97 11.07
CA GLU A 149 16.12 18.77 10.80
C GLU A 149 15.31 18.17 9.64
N LYS A 150 15.98 17.86 8.52
CA LYS A 150 15.34 17.21 7.36
C LYS A 150 14.69 15.86 7.73
N TRP A 151 15.35 15.07 8.57
CA TRP A 151 14.82 13.80 9.03
C TRP A 151 13.59 13.97 9.93
N GLU A 152 13.66 14.88 10.89
CA GLU A 152 12.55 15.17 11.80
C GLU A 152 11.33 15.75 11.08
N ASP A 153 11.55 16.60 10.08
CA ASP A 153 10.50 17.11 9.18
C ASP A 153 9.87 15.97 8.38
N TRP A 154 10.70 15.08 7.86
CA TRP A 154 10.23 13.91 7.13
C TRP A 154 9.40 12.96 8.01
N ILE A 155 9.76 12.76 9.27
CA ILE A 155 8.95 12.00 10.24
C ILE A 155 7.58 12.67 10.46
N THR A 156 7.50 13.99 10.45
CA THR A 156 6.22 14.70 10.52
C THR A 156 5.35 14.43 9.29
N LEU A 157 5.95 14.46 8.08
CA LEU A 157 5.25 14.08 6.84
C LEU A 157 4.78 12.62 6.87
N LEU A 158 5.59 11.73 7.43
CA LEU A 158 5.25 10.33 7.59
C LEU A 158 4.03 10.12 8.51
N HIS A 159 3.93 10.87 9.61
CA HIS A 159 2.74 10.81 10.47
C HIS A 159 1.49 11.35 9.75
N ALA A 160 1.62 12.40 8.94
CA ALA A 160 0.50 12.91 8.14
C ALA A 160 0.02 11.88 7.09
N LEU A 161 0.93 11.03 6.58
CA LEU A 161 0.60 9.97 5.62
C LEU A 161 -0.41 8.96 6.19
N GLU A 162 -0.40 8.70 7.50
CA GLU A 162 -1.33 7.75 8.15
C GLU A 162 -2.80 8.16 7.98
N GLN A 163 -3.03 9.47 7.91
CA GLN A 163 -4.36 10.08 7.75
C GLN A 163 -4.71 10.34 6.29
N LEU A 164 -3.75 10.21 5.36
CA LEU A 164 -4.00 10.45 3.95
C LEU A 164 -4.98 9.40 3.40
N ARG A 165 -6.00 9.88 2.69
CA ARG A 165 -6.95 9.07 1.94
C ARG A 165 -7.00 9.64 0.53
N ILE A 166 -6.71 8.79 -0.46
CA ILE A 166 -6.73 9.17 -1.87
C ILE A 166 -7.87 8.39 -2.53
N PRO A 167 -8.80 9.04 -3.24
CA PRO A 167 -9.81 8.33 -4.02
C PRO A 167 -9.14 7.31 -4.95
N ARG A 168 -9.62 6.06 -4.97
CA ARG A 168 -9.03 5.01 -5.81
C ARG A 168 -9.23 5.28 -7.30
N CYS A 169 -10.38 5.84 -7.65
CA CYS A 169 -10.68 6.27 -9.02
C CYS A 169 -10.03 7.62 -9.31
N TYR A 170 -9.22 7.66 -10.36
CA TYR A 170 -8.76 8.89 -10.99
C TYR A 170 -9.61 9.08 -12.25
N ASP A 171 -10.26 10.24 -12.38
CA ASP A 171 -10.93 10.65 -13.62
C ASP A 171 -9.90 11.03 -14.70
#